data_AF-A0A2S2NG81-F1
#
_entry.id   AF-A0A2S2NG81-F1
#
_cell.length_a   1.000
_cell.length_b   1.000
_cell.length_c   1.000
_cell.angle_alpha   90.00
_cell.angle_beta   90.00
_cell.angle_gamma   90.00
#
_symmetry.space_group_name_H-M   'P 1'
#
loop_
_entity.id
_entity.type
_entity.pdbx_description
1 polymer ?
#
loop_
_entity_poly.entity_id
_entity_poly.type
_entity_poly.pdbx_seq_one_letter_code
_entity_poly.pdbx_strand_id
1 'polypeptide(L)'
;YLFEVINHDNEFAKDLKHFKSLLSAICEGSPFVNVFCLMHKMDLVEPDQREKLFKNRENELINISKPVKISCFMSSIWDESLYGVWSSIVYRLISNVQILENTLKSFAEEMECDEVILFERTTSLVIAKYLRVPHNDVNRTQKVSRTIKIFKAKLDRNRISHDMFEIRHPR
;
A
#
# COMPACT_ATOMS: atom_id res chain seq x y z
N TYR A 1 -0.03 0.35 12.98
CA TYR A 1 1.13 0.14 13.85
C TYR A 1 2.31 -0.29 13.01
N LEU A 2 3.52 0.22 13.29
CA LEU A 2 4.72 -0.10 12.54
C LEU A 2 5.63 -0.97 13.41
N PHE A 3 6.08 -2.09 12.85
CA PHE A 3 7.06 -2.99 13.45
C PHE A 3 8.32 -2.96 12.61
N GLU A 4 9.48 -2.74 13.23
CA GLU A 4 10.74 -2.88 12.52
C GLU A 4 11.13 -4.36 12.43
N VAL A 5 11.40 -4.85 11.23
CA VAL A 5 11.66 -6.28 11.01
C VAL A 5 12.96 -6.77 11.63
N ILE A 6 13.91 -5.86 11.84
CA ILE A 6 15.24 -6.15 12.41
C ILE A 6 15.26 -6.22 13.93
N ASN A 7 14.15 -5.83 14.60
CA ASN A 7 14.10 -5.84 16.06
C ASN A 7 14.38 -7.26 16.57
N HIS A 8 15.39 -7.38 17.43
CA HIS A 8 15.71 -8.64 18.09
C HIS A 8 14.53 -9.08 18.96
N ASP A 9 14.44 -10.37 19.29
CA ASP A 9 13.26 -10.95 19.94
C ASP A 9 12.84 -10.22 21.23
N ASN A 10 13.80 -9.69 22.01
CA ASN A 10 13.51 -8.90 23.21
C ASN A 10 12.84 -7.55 22.92
N GLU A 11 13.25 -6.86 21.85
CA GLU A 11 12.65 -5.59 21.44
C GLU A 11 11.30 -5.83 20.79
N PHE A 12 11.20 -6.86 19.95
CA PHE A 12 9.94 -7.25 19.35
C PHE A 12 8.90 -7.64 20.41
N ALA A 13 9.29 -8.36 21.47
CA ALA A 13 8.41 -8.67 22.59
C ALA A 13 7.90 -7.42 23.33
N LYS A 14 8.73 -6.38 23.46
CA LYS A 14 8.30 -5.09 24.03
C LYS A 14 7.30 -4.39 23.10
N ASP A 15 7.57 -4.38 21.80
CA ASP A 15 6.65 -3.81 20.79
C ASP A 15 5.30 -4.53 20.81
N LEU A 16 5.29 -5.85 20.91
CA LEU A 16 4.06 -6.64 21.03
C LEU A 16 3.26 -6.28 22.28
N LYS A 17 3.94 -6.10 23.43
CA LYS A 17 3.28 -5.68 24.67
C LYS A 17 2.66 -4.29 24.52
N HIS A 18 3.38 -3.36 23.90
CA HIS A 18 2.86 -2.02 23.65
C HIS A 18 1.67 -2.04 22.68
N PHE A 19 1.80 -2.76 21.55
CA PHE A 19 0.73 -2.96 20.58
C PHE A 19 -0.53 -3.54 21.22
N LYS A 20 -0.40 -4.58 22.07
CA LYS A 20 -1.54 -5.16 22.80
C LYS A 20 -2.22 -4.15 23.71
N SER A 21 -1.45 -3.32 24.42
CA SER A 21 -2.02 -2.27 25.27
C SER A 21 -2.82 -1.24 24.46
N LEU A 22 -2.32 -0.84 23.29
CA LEU A 22 -3.02 0.06 22.39
C LEU A 22 -4.30 -0.57 21.84
N LEU A 23 -4.25 -1.85 21.46
CA LEU A 23 -5.43 -2.57 20.99
C LEU A 23 -6.53 -2.60 22.04
N SER A 24 -6.21 -2.92 23.30
CA SER A 24 -7.20 -2.93 24.38
C SER A 24 -7.85 -1.55 24.55
N ALA A 25 -7.04 -0.48 24.59
CA ALA A 25 -7.54 0.88 24.76
C ALA A 25 -8.43 1.33 23.58
N ILE A 26 -8.05 1.00 22.34
CA ILE A 26 -8.84 1.36 21.16
C ILE A 26 -10.16 0.58 21.14
N CYS A 27 -10.16 -0.69 21.55
CA CYS A 27 -11.38 -1.50 21.54
C CYS A 27 -12.44 -1.02 22.54
N GLU A 28 -12.02 -0.40 23.64
CA GLU A 28 -12.94 0.22 24.60
C GLU A 28 -13.71 1.40 23.99
N GLY A 29 -13.06 2.18 23.12
CA GLY A 29 -13.67 3.36 22.48
C GLY A 29 -14.19 3.17 21.06
N SER A 30 -13.74 2.14 20.33
CA SER A 30 -14.01 1.96 18.90
C SER A 30 -13.92 0.48 18.48
N PRO A 31 -15.00 -0.30 18.68
CA PRO A 31 -14.99 -1.76 18.45
C PRO A 31 -14.87 -2.17 16.98
N PHE A 32 -15.15 -1.26 16.03
CA PHE A 32 -15.10 -1.53 14.59
C PHE A 32 -13.88 -0.91 13.90
N VAL A 33 -12.80 -0.66 14.66
CA VAL A 33 -11.59 -0.07 14.09
C VAL A 33 -10.91 -1.00 13.08
N ASN A 34 -10.46 -0.43 11.97
CA ASN A 34 -9.55 -1.11 11.04
C ASN A 34 -8.11 -0.93 11.52
N VAL A 35 -7.45 -2.02 11.91
CA VAL A 35 -6.05 -1.99 12.35
C VAL A 35 -5.13 -2.51 11.26
N PHE A 36 -4.18 -1.67 10.87
CA PHE A 36 -3.16 -2.01 9.88
C PHE A 36 -1.79 -2.12 10.56
N CYS A 37 -1.09 -3.24 10.35
CA CYS A 37 0.24 -3.49 10.88
C CYS A 37 1.25 -3.56 9.74
N LEU A 38 2.30 -2.75 9.82
CA LEU A 38 3.34 -2.68 8.79
C LEU A 38 4.61 -3.32 9.35
N MET A 39 5.03 -4.45 8.76
CA MET A 39 6.38 -4.97 8.90
C MET A 39 7.28 -4.13 8.01
N HIS A 40 8.06 -3.24 8.62
CA HIS A 40 8.82 -2.20 7.95
C HIS A 40 10.32 -2.51 7.93
N LYS A 41 11.04 -1.81 7.05
CA LYS A 41 12.47 -2.04 6.72
C LYS A 41 12.73 -3.42 6.11
N MET A 42 11.79 -3.96 5.33
CA MET A 42 11.91 -5.27 4.69
C MET A 42 13.07 -5.38 3.70
N ASP A 43 13.63 -4.25 3.26
CA ASP A 43 14.86 -4.17 2.48
C ASP A 43 16.08 -4.77 3.20
N LEU A 44 16.09 -4.78 4.54
CA LEU A 44 17.17 -5.34 5.35
C LEU A 44 17.09 -6.87 5.50
N VAL A 45 16.07 -7.50 4.93
CA VAL A 45 15.86 -8.95 4.97
C VAL A 45 16.17 -9.52 3.59
N GLU A 46 16.89 -10.63 3.55
CA GLU A 46 17.21 -11.35 2.33
C GLU A 46 15.93 -11.78 1.59
N PRO A 47 15.82 -11.59 0.25
CA PRO A 47 14.60 -11.85 -0.51
C PRO A 47 13.96 -13.20 -0.24
N ASP A 48 14.77 -14.26 -0.19
CA ASP A 48 14.31 -15.65 0.01
C ASP A 48 13.75 -15.89 1.43
N GLN A 49 14.06 -15.02 2.39
CA GLN A 49 13.59 -15.12 3.77
C GLN A 49 12.37 -14.25 4.07
N ARG A 50 12.08 -13.24 3.22
CA ARG A 50 11.05 -12.22 3.48
C ARG A 50 9.68 -12.82 3.71
N GLU A 51 9.23 -13.71 2.83
CA GLU A 51 7.89 -14.28 2.92
C GLU A 51 7.72 -15.14 4.17
N LYS A 52 8.70 -16.00 4.45
CA LYS A 52 8.69 -16.86 5.65
C LYS A 52 8.66 -16.04 6.93
N LEU A 53 9.53 -15.02 7.02
CA LEU A 53 9.59 -14.13 8.18
C LEU A 53 8.27 -13.36 8.34
N PHE A 54 7.75 -12.79 7.25
CA PHE A 54 6.49 -12.08 7.25
C PHE A 54 5.34 -12.96 7.72
N LYS A 55 5.20 -14.17 7.20
CA LYS A 55 4.14 -15.11 7.58
C LYS A 55 4.21 -15.50 9.07
N ASN A 56 5.40 -15.71 9.59
CA ASN A 56 5.59 -15.99 11.02
C ASN A 56 5.12 -14.82 11.89
N ARG A 57 5.56 -13.60 11.57
CA ARG A 57 5.19 -12.39 12.31
C ARG A 57 3.70 -12.04 12.15
N GLU A 58 3.15 -12.22 10.95
CA GLU A 58 1.72 -12.05 10.66
C GLU A 58 0.86 -12.98 11.53
N ASN A 59 1.22 -14.27 11.60
CA ASN A 59 0.50 -15.24 12.43
C ASN A 59 0.56 -14.90 13.92
N GLU A 60 1.72 -14.48 14.41
CA GLU A 60 1.92 -14.05 15.80
C GLU A 60 1.04 -12.82 16.13
N LEU A 61 1.07 -11.81 15.26
CA LEU A 61 0.26 -10.60 15.41
C LEU A 61 -1.24 -10.91 15.37
N ILE A 62 -1.70 -11.70 14.40
CA ILE A 62 -3.11 -12.10 14.30
C ILE A 62 -3.57 -12.81 15.58
N ASN A 63 -2.74 -13.69 16.15
CA ASN A 63 -3.10 -14.40 17.37
C ASN A 63 -3.19 -13.47 18.59
N ILE A 64 -2.24 -12.54 18.75
CA ILE A 64 -2.23 -11.60 19.87
C ILE A 64 -3.34 -10.56 19.74
N SER A 65 -3.75 -10.22 18.52
CA SER A 65 -4.80 -9.24 18.27
C SER A 65 -6.22 -9.73 18.50
N LYS A 66 -6.46 -11.04 18.63
CA LYS A 66 -7.83 -11.58 18.82
C LYS A 66 -8.51 -10.93 20.04
N PRO A 67 -9.79 -10.50 19.91
CA PRO A 67 -10.71 -10.73 18.78
C PRO A 67 -10.61 -9.70 17.63
N VAL A 68 -9.75 -8.70 17.72
CA VAL A 68 -9.58 -7.64 16.71
C VAL A 68 -9.00 -8.21 15.43
N LYS A 69 -9.62 -7.86 14.30
CA LYS A 69 -9.08 -8.19 12.98
C LYS A 69 -8.04 -7.15 12.58
N ILE A 70 -6.87 -7.63 12.17
CA ILE A 70 -5.78 -6.79 11.66
C ILE A 70 -5.48 -7.15 10.21
N SER A 71 -4.82 -6.24 9.49
CA SER A 71 -4.20 -6.52 8.19
C SER A 71 -2.71 -6.21 8.26
N CYS A 72 -1.88 -7.17 7.89
CA CYS A 72 -0.42 -7.04 7.91
C CYS A 72 0.12 -6.74 6.51
N PHE A 73 1.16 -5.92 6.43
CA PHE A 73 1.83 -5.60 5.18
C PHE A 73 3.35 -5.60 5.32
N MET A 74 4.05 -5.98 4.25
CA MET A 74 5.47 -5.73 4.09
C MET A 74 5.68 -4.33 3.51
N SER A 75 6.64 -3.58 4.04
CA SER A 75 6.97 -2.26 3.52
C SER A 75 8.45 -1.91 3.64
N SER A 76 8.92 -1.10 2.70
CA SER A 76 10.22 -0.42 2.73
C SER A 76 10.09 0.97 2.09
N ILE A 77 10.89 1.92 2.56
CA ILE A 77 11.02 3.24 1.89
C ILE A 77 11.87 3.18 0.62
N TRP A 78 12.58 2.07 0.40
CA TRP A 78 13.55 1.92 -0.69
C TRP A 78 12.94 1.32 -1.97
N ASP A 79 11.71 0.80 -1.90
CA ASP A 79 11.00 0.18 -3.01
C ASP A 79 9.56 0.71 -3.16
N GLU A 80 8.77 0.13 -4.07
CA GLU A 80 7.38 0.50 -4.33
C GLU A 80 6.38 0.04 -3.26
N SER A 81 6.77 -0.86 -2.36
CA SER A 81 5.83 -1.53 -1.44
C SER A 81 5.07 -0.54 -0.57
N LEU A 82 5.72 0.56 -0.15
CA LEU A 82 5.08 1.61 0.64
C LEU A 82 3.89 2.24 -0.08
N TYR A 83 3.97 2.45 -1.40
CA TYR A 83 2.84 2.94 -2.19
C TYR A 83 1.71 1.92 -2.24
N GLY A 84 2.04 0.62 -2.36
CA GLY A 84 1.05 -0.46 -2.29
C GLY A 84 0.30 -0.49 -0.96
N VAL A 85 1.02 -0.38 0.15
CA VAL A 85 0.43 -0.38 1.49
C VAL A 85 -0.50 0.81 1.68
N TRP A 86 -0.02 2.03 1.43
CA TRP A 86 -0.84 3.22 1.63
C TRP A 86 -2.01 3.29 0.66
N SER A 87 -1.86 2.83 -0.58
CA SER A 87 -2.98 2.72 -1.52
C SER A 87 -4.05 1.75 -1.01
N SER A 88 -3.64 0.59 -0.47
CA SER A 88 -4.56 -0.39 0.13
C SER A 88 -5.29 0.15 1.36
N ILE A 89 -4.59 0.90 2.22
CA ILE A 89 -5.20 1.54 3.39
C ILE A 89 -6.21 2.59 2.95
N VAL A 90 -5.82 3.49 2.05
CA VAL A 90 -6.70 4.56 1.54
C VAL A 90 -7.92 3.95 0.83
N TYR A 91 -7.71 2.95 -0.02
CA TYR A 91 -8.79 2.23 -0.71
C TYR A 91 -9.88 1.72 0.26
N ARG A 92 -9.47 1.18 1.41
CA ARG A 92 -10.41 0.67 2.44
C ARG A 92 -11.18 1.76 3.18
N LEU A 93 -10.73 3.02 3.11
CA LEU A 93 -11.37 4.16 3.73
C LEU A 93 -12.31 4.90 2.76
N ILE A 94 -12.23 4.63 1.46
CA ILE A 94 -13.07 5.28 0.45
C ILE A 94 -14.44 4.63 0.45
N SER A 95 -15.46 5.44 0.71
CA SER A 95 -16.85 5.05 0.51
C SER A 95 -17.14 4.93 -0.98
N ASN A 96 -18.00 3.96 -1.35
CA ASN A 96 -18.50 3.80 -2.71
C ASN A 96 -17.43 3.54 -3.79
N VAL A 97 -16.33 2.87 -3.44
CA VAL A 97 -15.25 2.57 -4.39
C VAL A 97 -15.74 1.77 -5.62
N GLN A 98 -16.76 0.93 -5.48
CA GLN A 98 -17.42 0.25 -6.61
C GLN A 98 -17.98 1.21 -7.66
N ILE A 99 -18.49 2.38 -7.28
CA ILE A 99 -18.98 3.38 -8.25
C ILE A 99 -17.81 3.91 -9.08
N LEU A 100 -16.68 4.19 -8.43
CA LEU A 100 -15.45 4.60 -9.11
C LEU A 100 -14.96 3.51 -10.06
N GLU A 101 -14.92 2.25 -9.62
CA GLU A 101 -14.49 1.12 -10.45
C GLU A 101 -15.39 0.94 -11.68
N ASN A 102 -16.71 1.02 -11.51
CA ASN A 102 -17.67 0.93 -12.62
C ASN A 102 -17.54 2.10 -13.60
N THR A 103 -17.28 3.30 -13.08
CA THR A 103 -17.04 4.49 -13.92
C THR A 103 -15.75 4.33 -14.72
N LEU A 104 -14.67 3.87 -14.08
CA LEU A 104 -13.40 3.60 -14.76
C LEU A 104 -13.52 2.49 -15.80
N LYS A 105 -14.29 1.44 -15.50
CA LYS A 105 -14.61 0.38 -16.46
C LYS A 105 -15.29 0.95 -17.70
N SER A 106 -16.36 1.71 -17.52
CA SER A 106 -17.11 2.32 -18.63
C SER A 106 -16.21 3.24 -19.45
N PHE A 107 -15.42 4.08 -18.79
CA PHE A 107 -14.44 4.94 -19.45
C PHE A 107 -13.40 4.15 -20.26
N ALA A 108 -12.85 3.08 -19.70
CA ALA A 108 -11.88 2.23 -20.38
C ALA A 108 -12.49 1.44 -21.55
N GLU A 109 -13.76 1.07 -21.46
CA GLU A 109 -14.52 0.43 -22.52
C GLU A 109 -14.70 1.36 -23.72
N GLU A 110 -15.19 2.57 -23.49
CA GLU A 110 -15.38 3.61 -24.52
C GLU A 110 -14.07 4.09 -25.16
N MET A 111 -13.00 4.21 -24.38
CA MET A 111 -11.69 4.65 -24.87
C MET A 111 -10.82 3.51 -25.41
N GLU A 112 -11.33 2.27 -25.45
CA GLU A 112 -10.61 1.08 -25.86
C GLU A 112 -9.24 0.90 -25.16
N CYS A 113 -9.17 1.27 -23.88
CA CYS A 113 -7.94 1.19 -23.09
C CYS A 113 -7.74 -0.21 -22.49
N ASP A 114 -6.50 -0.70 -22.51
CA ASP A 114 -6.13 -1.95 -21.83
C ASP A 114 -6.14 -1.83 -20.30
N GLU A 115 -5.81 -0.64 -19.79
CA GLU A 115 -5.75 -0.34 -18.37
C GLU A 115 -6.03 1.14 -18.12
N VAL A 116 -6.77 1.44 -17.06
CA VAL A 116 -6.94 2.79 -16.54
C VAL A 116 -6.68 2.77 -15.03
N ILE A 117 -5.81 3.66 -14.56
CA ILE A 117 -5.49 3.80 -13.14
C ILE A 117 -5.83 5.21 -12.69
N LEU A 118 -6.62 5.32 -11.64
CA LEU A 118 -6.94 6.57 -10.98
C LEU A 118 -6.03 6.78 -9.77
N PHE A 119 -5.37 7.93 -9.71
CA PHE A 119 -4.47 8.30 -8.63
C PHE A 119 -5.01 9.51 -7.85
N GLU A 120 -4.75 9.56 -6.54
CA GLU A 120 -4.89 10.80 -5.79
C GLU A 120 -3.78 11.77 -6.19
N ARG A 121 -4.16 13.00 -6.54
CA ARG A 121 -3.30 13.98 -7.22
C ARG A 121 -1.99 14.26 -6.47
N THR A 122 -2.02 14.38 -5.16
CA THR A 122 -0.87 14.86 -4.36
C THR A 122 0.08 13.73 -3.97
N THR A 123 -0.47 12.66 -3.43
CA THR A 123 0.24 11.50 -2.92
C THR A 123 0.60 10.51 -4.01
N SER A 124 -0.07 10.57 -5.17
CA SER A 124 0.05 9.60 -6.26
C SER A 124 -0.28 8.17 -5.84
N LEU A 125 -1.08 8.00 -4.76
CA LEU A 125 -1.60 6.70 -4.35
C LEU A 125 -2.70 6.25 -5.31
N VAL A 126 -2.76 4.94 -5.55
CA VAL A 126 -3.79 4.34 -6.38
C VAL A 126 -5.11 4.35 -5.61
N ILE A 127 -6.15 4.90 -6.24
CA ILE A 127 -7.49 5.01 -5.66
C ILE A 127 -8.41 3.92 -6.21
N ALA A 128 -8.37 3.73 -7.52
CA ALA A 128 -9.12 2.69 -8.21
C ALA A 128 -8.42 2.37 -9.52
N LYS A 129 -8.69 1.20 -10.08
CA LYS A 129 -8.14 0.78 -11.37
C LYS A 129 -9.12 -0.12 -12.09
N TYR A 130 -9.04 -0.11 -13.41
CA TYR A 130 -9.64 -1.10 -14.28
C TYR A 130 -8.56 -1.68 -15.17
N LEU A 131 -8.55 -3.00 -15.31
CA LEU A 131 -7.60 -3.74 -16.12
C LEU A 131 -8.38 -4.70 -17.03
N ARG A 132 -8.31 -4.47 -18.34
CA ARG A 132 -8.90 -5.34 -19.35
C ARG A 132 -7.99 -6.53 -19.63
N VAL A 133 -6.70 -6.25 -19.80
CA VAL A 133 -5.68 -7.27 -20.14
C VAL A 133 -4.74 -7.48 -18.95
N PRO A 134 -4.70 -8.67 -18.33
CA PRO A 134 -3.82 -8.94 -17.21
C PRO A 134 -2.33 -8.70 -17.54
N HIS A 135 -1.58 -8.17 -16.58
CA HIS A 135 -0.13 -8.00 -16.67
C HIS A 135 0.61 -9.02 -15.80
N ASN A 136 1.80 -9.43 -16.23
CA ASN A 136 2.67 -10.33 -15.44
C ASN A 136 3.19 -9.67 -14.15
N ASP A 137 3.37 -8.35 -14.14
CA ASP A 137 3.88 -7.61 -12.99
C ASP A 137 2.74 -7.18 -12.06
N VAL A 138 2.54 -7.93 -10.99
CA VAL A 138 1.50 -7.67 -9.97
C VAL A 138 1.69 -6.34 -9.22
N ASN A 139 2.93 -5.84 -9.13
CA ASN A 139 3.26 -4.61 -8.41
C ASN A 139 3.33 -3.39 -9.34
N ARG A 140 3.01 -3.56 -10.63
CA ARG A 140 3.14 -2.52 -11.66
C ARG A 140 2.50 -1.19 -11.26
N THR A 141 1.29 -1.22 -10.71
CA THR A 141 0.58 0.03 -10.34
C THR A 141 1.31 0.81 -9.25
N GLN A 142 1.95 0.12 -8.31
CA GLN A 142 2.73 0.72 -7.23
C GLN A 142 4.05 1.30 -7.77
N LYS A 143 4.69 0.59 -8.72
CA LYS A 143 5.86 1.10 -9.44
C LYS A 143 5.53 2.36 -10.24
N VAL A 144 4.37 2.40 -10.89
CA VAL A 144 3.89 3.60 -11.61
C VAL A 144 3.67 4.76 -10.64
N SER A 145 3.00 4.54 -9.50
CA SER A 145 2.86 5.57 -8.45
C SER A 145 4.20 6.15 -8.02
N ARG A 146 5.18 5.30 -7.73
CA ARG A 146 6.54 5.72 -7.35
C ARG A 146 7.22 6.53 -8.45
N THR A 147 7.15 6.08 -9.70
CA THR A 147 7.73 6.78 -10.85
C THR A 147 7.10 8.16 -11.05
N ILE A 148 5.76 8.24 -11.02
CA ILE A 148 5.03 9.51 -11.12
C ILE A 148 5.45 10.45 -9.99
N LYS A 149 5.53 9.97 -8.75
CA LYS A 149 5.89 10.81 -7.61
C LYS A 149 7.32 11.35 -7.72
N ILE A 150 8.29 10.52 -8.11
CA ILE A 150 9.68 10.95 -8.35
C ILE A 150 9.74 11.97 -9.48
N PHE A 151 8.98 11.74 -10.55
CA PHE A 151 8.93 12.66 -11.69
C PHE A 151 8.33 14.01 -11.32
N LYS A 152 7.18 14.04 -10.63
CA LYS A 152 6.57 15.27 -10.11
C LYS A 152 7.51 16.06 -9.21
N ALA A 153 8.21 15.38 -8.29
CA ALA A 153 9.20 16.02 -7.43
C ALA A 153 10.36 16.68 -8.22
N LYS A 154 10.77 16.06 -9.34
CA LYS A 154 11.77 16.66 -10.24
C LYS A 154 11.21 17.90 -10.94
N LEU A 155 9.97 17.88 -11.41
CA LEU A 155 9.35 19.04 -12.06
C LEU A 155 9.17 20.21 -11.09
N ASP A 156 8.69 19.92 -9.88
CA ASP A 156 8.53 20.91 -8.82
C ASP A 156 9.86 21.58 -8.47
N ARG A 157 10.94 20.78 -8.34
CA ARG A 157 12.30 21.29 -8.11
C ARG A 157 12.78 22.22 -9.22
N ASN A 158 12.37 21.96 -10.46
CA ASN A 158 12.74 22.77 -11.62
C ASN A 158 11.66 23.83 -11.96
N ARG A 159 10.61 23.99 -11.14
CA ARG A 159 9.49 24.91 -11.36
C ARG A 159 8.80 24.75 -12.71
N ILE A 160 8.70 23.50 -13.20
CA ILE A 160 8.03 23.17 -14.45
C ILE A 160 6.56 22.85 -14.16
N SER A 161 5.64 23.68 -14.66
CA SER A 161 4.22 23.41 -14.60
C SER A 161 3.85 22.23 -15.51
N HIS A 162 2.86 21.45 -15.09
CA HIS A 162 2.38 20.31 -15.85
C HIS A 162 0.90 20.03 -15.59
N ASP A 163 0.17 19.79 -16.68
CA ASP A 163 -1.22 19.33 -16.64
C ASP A 163 -1.37 17.92 -17.22
N MET A 164 -0.46 17.52 -18.13
CA MET A 164 -0.51 16.24 -18.84
C MET A 164 0.91 15.78 -19.20
N PHE A 165 1.11 14.46 -19.26
CA PHE A 165 2.29 13.85 -19.86
C PHE A 165 1.87 12.71 -20.78
N GLU A 166 2.60 12.55 -21.89
CA GLU A 166 2.39 11.48 -22.85
C GLU A 166 3.71 10.75 -23.09
N ILE A 167 3.69 9.42 -23.04
CA ILE A 167 4.85 8.56 -23.31
C ILE A 167 4.48 7.66 -24.48
N ARG A 168 5.30 7.66 -25.54
CA ARG A 168 5.12 6.82 -26.72
C ARG A 168 6.32 5.90 -26.88
N HIS A 169 6.09 4.64 -27.23
CA HIS A 169 7.17 3.77 -27.68
C HIS A 169 7.66 4.24 -29.06
N PRO A 170 8.96 4.13 -29.36
CA PRO A 170 9.45 4.28 -30.72
C PRO A 170 8.72 3.25 -31.60
N ARG A 171 8.24 3.69 -32.76
CA ARG A 171 7.67 2.80 -33.77
C ARG A 171 8.76 1.92 -34.39
#